data_AF-A0A2G4JFZ5-F1
#
_entry.id   AF-A0A2G4JFZ5-F1
#
_cell.length_a   1.000
_cell.length_b   1.000
_cell.length_c   1.000
_cell.angle_alpha   90.00
_cell.angle_beta   90.00
_cell.angle_gamma   90.00
#
_symmetry.space_group_name_H-M   'P 1'
#
loop_
_entity.id
_entity.type
_entity.pdbx_description
1 polymer ?
#
loop_
_entity_poly.entity_id
_entity_poly.type
_entity_poly.pdbx_seq_one_letter_code
_entity_poly.pdbx_strand_id
1 'polypeptide(L)'
;MKLIQKFSNHQFAKTTTLVFLVSVLAVIGPFVVVSAGFWDAISHLQKEPEFFWSLPHIVVYSGVSITIFAAIIGTILLLGNSTKNSLKNGIILVISGSLIQLAAGYADSISHDVFGIDGLVSWSHQPLEFGLVLSALGGFLVLKNLEKTKLKVLIPLSIISFLFFTIWLVFNLILFFGYTIQCLPVYKIFLSGCSIL
;
A
#
# COMPACT_ATOMS: atom_id res chain seq x y z
N MET A 1 28.26 5.01 36.13
CA MET A 1 26.79 4.82 36.07
C MET A 1 26.05 5.88 35.24
N LYS A 2 26.20 7.19 35.48
CA LYS A 2 25.46 8.24 34.73
C LYS A 2 25.65 8.22 33.20
N LEU A 3 26.85 7.91 32.71
CA LEU A 3 27.18 7.85 31.26
C LEU A 3 26.51 6.67 30.55
N ILE A 4 26.53 5.48 31.17
CA ILE A 4 25.87 4.27 30.68
C ILE A 4 24.35 4.47 30.62
N GLN A 5 23.79 5.13 31.64
CA GLN A 5 22.37 5.46 31.70
C GLN A 5 21.95 6.46 30.60
N LYS A 6 22.82 7.43 30.28
CA LYS A 6 22.60 8.39 29.18
C LYS A 6 22.64 7.73 27.80
N PHE A 7 23.59 6.82 27.57
CA PHE A 7 23.68 6.05 26.32
C PHE A 7 22.47 5.11 26.14
N SER A 8 22.08 4.39 27.19
CA SER A 8 20.90 3.52 27.17
C SER A 8 19.62 4.30 26.85
N ASN A 9 19.42 5.46 27.48
CA ASN A 9 18.25 6.29 27.23
C ASN A 9 18.23 6.85 25.79
N HIS A 10 19.39 7.17 25.22
CA HIS A 10 19.46 7.66 23.84
C HIS A 10 19.09 6.57 22.83
N GLN A 11 19.59 5.35 23.01
CA GLN A 11 19.26 4.22 22.14
C GLN A 11 17.78 3.82 22.24
N PHE A 12 17.21 3.86 23.45
CA PHE A 12 15.79 3.59 23.69
C PHE A 12 14.88 4.66 23.07
N ALA A 13 15.24 5.95 23.20
CA ALA A 13 14.53 7.05 22.57
C ALA A 13 14.55 6.92 21.03
N LYS A 14 15.71 6.61 20.45
CA LYS A 14 15.86 6.37 19.01
C LYS A 14 14.95 5.24 18.52
N THR A 15 14.93 4.12 19.25
CA THR A 15 14.08 2.96 18.92
C THR A 15 12.60 3.31 18.98
N THR A 16 12.17 4.03 20.02
CA THR A 16 10.78 4.47 20.20
C THR A 16 10.34 5.39 19.06
N THR A 17 11.21 6.31 18.63
CA THR A 17 10.97 7.20 17.48
C THR A 17 10.81 6.42 16.18
N LEU A 18 11.69 5.44 15.91
CA LEU A 18 11.58 4.63 14.69
C LEU A 18 10.30 3.79 14.68
N VAL A 19 9.91 3.19 15.81
CA VAL A 19 8.63 2.46 15.94
C VAL A 19 7.45 3.39 15.70
N PHE A 20 7.48 4.60 16.26
CA PHE A 20 6.45 5.61 16.02
C PHE A 20 6.34 5.94 14.51
N LEU A 21 7.46 6.21 13.85
CA LEU A 21 7.49 6.55 12.42
C LEU A 21 6.93 5.41 11.56
N VAL A 22 7.37 4.17 11.77
CA VAL A 22 6.83 3.01 11.03
C VAL A 22 5.33 2.89 11.23
N SER A 23 4.86 3.06 12.48
CA SER A 23 3.43 2.92 12.81
C SER A 23 2.55 3.95 12.11
N VAL A 24 3.04 5.19 11.96
CA VAL A 24 2.31 6.25 11.26
C VAL A 24 2.38 6.04 9.75
N LEU A 25 3.59 5.88 9.20
CA LEU A 25 3.80 5.81 7.76
C LEU A 25 3.15 4.56 7.14
N ALA A 26 3.19 3.41 7.82
CA ALA A 26 2.56 2.17 7.36
C ALA A 26 1.03 2.23 7.31
N VAL A 27 0.41 3.28 7.85
CA VAL A 27 -1.05 3.48 7.86
C VAL A 27 -1.43 4.64 6.94
N ILE A 28 -0.70 5.75 7.03
CA ILE A 28 -0.93 6.91 6.18
C ILE A 28 -0.65 6.60 4.71
N GLY A 29 0.42 5.86 4.40
CA GLY A 29 0.76 5.48 3.02
C GLY A 29 -0.39 4.75 2.32
N PRO A 30 -0.84 3.58 2.83
CA PRO A 30 -1.96 2.86 2.25
C PRO A 30 -3.27 3.67 2.21
N PHE A 31 -3.53 4.53 3.20
CA PHE A 31 -4.72 5.39 3.19
C PHE A 31 -4.68 6.47 2.08
N VAL A 32 -3.51 7.06 1.84
CA VAL A 32 -3.28 7.97 0.70
C VAL A 32 -3.53 7.23 -0.62
N VAL A 33 -3.02 6.01 -0.76
CA VAL A 33 -3.24 5.19 -1.96
C VAL A 33 -4.72 4.91 -2.18
N VAL A 34 -5.49 4.51 -1.15
CA VAL A 34 -6.96 4.31 -1.29
C VAL A 34 -7.64 5.58 -1.78
N SER A 35 -7.34 6.70 -1.14
CA SER A 35 -7.97 7.98 -1.48
C SER A 35 -7.67 8.41 -2.92
N ALA A 36 -6.43 8.20 -3.35
CA ALA A 36 -6.00 8.51 -4.70
C ALA A 36 -6.54 7.53 -5.75
N GLY A 37 -6.63 6.24 -5.44
CA GLY A 37 -7.25 5.25 -6.33
C GLY A 37 -8.76 5.50 -6.54
N PHE A 38 -9.46 6.01 -5.52
CA PHE A 38 -10.83 6.49 -5.71
C PHE A 38 -10.91 7.70 -6.64
N TRP A 39 -9.98 8.65 -6.48
CA TRP A 39 -9.91 9.81 -7.38
C TRP A 39 -9.63 9.36 -8.81
N ASP A 40 -8.69 8.44 -8.99
CA ASP A 40 -8.34 7.86 -10.29
C ASP A 40 -9.55 7.20 -10.98
N ALA A 41 -10.29 6.35 -10.26
CA ALA A 41 -11.52 5.75 -10.76
C ALA A 41 -12.57 6.80 -11.16
N ILE A 42 -12.68 7.91 -10.42
CA ILE A 42 -13.58 9.02 -10.75
C ILE A 42 -13.11 9.77 -12.00
N SER A 43 -11.81 10.02 -12.18
CA SER A 43 -11.30 10.68 -13.39
C SER A 43 -11.57 9.86 -14.65
N HIS A 44 -11.42 8.53 -14.58
CA HIS A 44 -11.81 7.64 -15.69
C HIS A 44 -13.31 7.71 -15.98
N LEU A 45 -14.16 7.71 -14.94
CA LEU A 45 -15.61 7.89 -15.10
C LEU A 45 -15.97 9.23 -15.77
N GLN A 46 -15.18 10.26 -15.52
CA GLN A 46 -15.33 11.60 -16.11
C GLN A 46 -14.69 11.72 -17.50
N LYS A 47 -14.00 10.68 -17.98
CA LYS A 47 -13.28 10.67 -19.27
C LYS A 47 -12.23 11.77 -19.37
N GLU A 48 -11.53 12.03 -18.27
CA GLU A 48 -10.37 12.90 -18.29
C GLU A 48 -9.27 12.32 -19.19
N PRO A 49 -8.38 13.14 -19.78
CA PRO A 49 -7.31 12.64 -20.64
C PRO A 49 -6.39 11.64 -19.91
N GLU A 50 -6.17 10.49 -20.55
CA GLU A 50 -5.37 9.40 -20.01
C GLU A 50 -3.87 9.68 -20.10
N PHE A 51 -3.21 9.76 -18.94
CA PHE A 51 -1.75 9.79 -18.82
C PHE A 51 -1.34 8.91 -17.65
N PHE A 52 -0.27 8.12 -17.82
CA PHE A 52 0.29 7.32 -16.71
C PHE A 52 0.70 8.19 -15.51
N TRP A 53 1.19 9.40 -15.76
CA TRP A 53 1.52 10.39 -14.71
C TRP A 53 0.41 11.44 -14.56
N SER A 54 -0.85 11.00 -14.48
CA SER A 54 -1.97 11.85 -14.08
C SER A 54 -1.79 12.31 -12.62
N LEU A 55 -2.50 13.38 -12.23
CA LEU A 55 -2.51 13.82 -10.83
C LEU A 55 -2.91 12.71 -9.84
N PRO A 56 -3.99 11.94 -10.05
CA PRO A 56 -4.32 10.84 -9.16
C PRO A 56 -3.22 9.78 -9.10
N HIS A 57 -2.60 9.39 -10.22
CA HIS A 57 -1.45 8.49 -10.22
C HIS A 57 -0.27 9.02 -9.41
N ILE A 58 0.09 10.30 -9.56
CA ILE A 58 1.17 10.91 -8.76
C ILE A 58 0.87 10.78 -7.26
N VAL A 59 -0.39 10.98 -6.84
CA VAL A 59 -0.78 10.83 -5.44
C VAL A 59 -0.75 9.35 -5.01
N VAL A 60 -1.18 8.40 -5.86
CA VAL A 60 -1.01 6.95 -5.62
C VAL A 60 0.47 6.62 -5.36
N TYR A 61 1.37 7.01 -6.27
CA TYR A 61 2.80 6.75 -6.13
C TYR A 61 3.42 7.46 -4.91
N SER A 62 2.88 8.60 -4.49
CA SER A 62 3.29 9.25 -3.25
C SER A 62 2.92 8.41 -2.01
N GLY A 63 1.74 7.80 -1.99
CA GLY A 63 1.32 6.90 -0.91
C GLY A 63 2.13 5.60 -0.87
N VAL A 64 2.45 5.04 -2.04
CA VAL A 64 3.37 3.89 -2.19
C VAL A 64 4.76 4.27 -1.64
N SER A 65 5.28 5.44 -2.01
CA SER A 65 6.57 5.96 -1.52
C SER A 65 6.60 6.09 0.00
N ILE A 66 5.53 6.63 0.62
CA ILE A 66 5.39 6.69 2.08
C ILE A 66 5.47 5.30 2.72
N THR A 67 4.82 4.30 2.10
CA THR A 67 4.83 2.91 2.57
C THR A 67 6.22 2.28 2.47
N ILE A 68 6.96 2.56 1.39
CA ILE A 68 8.35 2.13 1.20
C ILE A 68 9.25 2.75 2.28
N PHE A 69 9.08 4.03 2.61
CA PHE A 69 9.82 4.63 3.73
C PHE A 69 9.53 3.91 5.06
N ALA A 70 8.28 3.52 5.31
CA ALA A 70 7.93 2.70 6.46
C ALA A 70 8.66 1.34 6.44
N ALA A 71 8.75 0.68 5.27
CA ALA A 71 9.47 -0.58 5.09
C ALA A 71 10.98 -0.44 5.32
N ILE A 72 11.61 0.66 4.85
CA ILE A 72 13.03 0.94 5.07
C ILE A 72 13.31 1.09 6.58
N ILE A 73 12.51 1.91 7.27
CA ILE A 73 12.64 2.09 8.73
C ILE A 73 12.38 0.78 9.46
N GLY A 74 11.38 0.01 9.03
CA GLY A 74 11.06 -1.31 9.56
C GLY A 74 12.22 -2.30 9.41
N THR A 75 12.90 -2.28 8.27
CA THR A 75 14.09 -3.12 8.01
C THR A 75 15.22 -2.75 8.97
N ILE A 76 15.49 -1.46 9.17
CA ILE A 76 16.49 -0.98 10.14
C ILE A 76 16.15 -1.48 11.55
N LEU A 77 14.87 -1.41 11.93
CA LEU A 77 14.38 -1.88 13.23
C LEU A 77 14.53 -3.40 13.44
N LEU A 78 14.33 -4.20 12.39
CA LEU A 78 14.52 -5.65 12.41
C LEU A 78 16.00 -6.04 12.48
N LEU A 79 16.85 -5.43 11.64
CA LEU A 79 18.29 -5.69 11.63
C LEU A 79 18.96 -5.29 12.95
N GLY A 80 18.49 -4.20 13.57
CA GLY A 80 18.98 -3.76 14.88
C GLY A 80 18.46 -4.57 16.07
N ASN A 81 17.66 -5.63 15.85
CA ASN A 81 16.97 -6.40 16.90
C ASN A 81 16.25 -5.52 17.96
N SER A 82 15.83 -4.32 17.54
CA SER A 82 15.34 -3.28 18.43
C SER A 82 13.81 -3.29 18.55
N THR A 83 13.15 -4.36 18.08
CA THR A 83 11.69 -4.47 18.05
C THR A 83 11.17 -5.63 18.87
N LYS A 84 10.05 -5.41 19.56
CA LYS A 84 9.27 -6.47 20.21
C LYS A 84 8.80 -7.48 19.16
N ASN A 85 8.83 -8.77 19.50
CA ASN A 85 8.36 -9.83 18.60
C ASN A 85 6.91 -9.62 18.12
N SER A 86 6.05 -9.00 18.94
CA SER A 86 4.67 -8.67 18.56
C SER A 86 4.54 -7.69 17.38
N LEU A 87 5.54 -6.83 17.14
CA LEU A 87 5.55 -5.88 16.03
C LEU A 87 6.18 -6.45 14.76
N LYS A 88 7.03 -7.47 14.88
CA LYS A 88 7.83 -8.01 13.77
C LYS A 88 6.97 -8.50 12.61
N ASN A 89 5.90 -9.23 12.89
CA ASN A 89 5.03 -9.77 11.84
C ASN A 89 4.38 -8.65 11.01
N GLY A 90 3.90 -7.59 11.66
CA GLY A 90 3.36 -6.43 10.95
C GLY A 90 4.41 -5.72 10.09
N ILE A 91 5.62 -5.53 10.63
CA ILE A 91 6.73 -4.92 9.90
C ILE A 91 7.14 -5.76 8.69
N ILE A 92 7.22 -7.08 8.84
CA ILE A 92 7.55 -8.00 7.74
C ILE A 92 6.52 -7.88 6.62
N LEU A 93 5.22 -7.84 6.94
CA LEU A 93 4.17 -7.67 5.94
C LEU A 93 4.27 -6.32 5.20
N VAL A 94 4.58 -5.23 5.91
CA VAL A 94 4.83 -3.91 5.27
C VAL A 94 6.00 -3.98 4.30
N ILE A 95 7.09 -4.66 4.69
CA ILE A 95 8.28 -4.84 3.83
C ILE A 95 7.93 -5.68 2.60
N SER A 96 7.31 -6.85 2.81
CA SER A 96 6.93 -7.76 1.71
C SER A 96 5.96 -7.07 0.74
N GLY A 97 4.93 -6.40 1.26
CA GLY A 97 3.98 -5.64 0.44
C GLY A 97 4.65 -4.52 -0.34
N SER A 98 5.56 -3.76 0.27
CA SER A 98 6.29 -2.68 -0.41
C SER A 98 7.19 -3.19 -1.54
N LEU A 99 7.87 -4.33 -1.33
CA LEU A 99 8.72 -4.95 -2.37
C LEU A 99 7.89 -5.40 -3.56
N ILE A 100 6.73 -6.02 -3.30
CA ILE A 100 5.79 -6.41 -4.36
C ILE A 100 5.28 -5.17 -5.09
N GLN A 101 4.88 -4.11 -4.38
CA GLN A 101 4.40 -2.87 -5.00
C GLN A 101 5.46 -2.21 -5.90
N LEU A 102 6.73 -2.18 -5.47
CA LEU A 102 7.83 -1.63 -6.26
C LEU A 102 8.02 -2.41 -7.57
N ALA A 103 8.08 -3.74 -7.48
CA ALA A 103 8.26 -4.59 -8.66
C ALA A 103 7.04 -4.52 -9.60
N ALA A 104 5.84 -4.62 -9.03
CA ALA A 104 4.59 -4.62 -9.77
C ALA A 104 4.31 -3.27 -10.41
N GLY A 105 4.51 -2.15 -9.70
CA GLY A 105 4.29 -0.82 -10.25
C GLY A 105 5.23 -0.49 -11.40
N TYR A 106 6.49 -0.96 -11.35
CA TYR A 106 7.40 -0.83 -12.49
C TYR A 106 6.96 -1.71 -13.68
N ALA A 107 6.53 -2.96 -13.42
CA ALA A 107 5.99 -3.83 -14.45
C ALA A 107 4.71 -3.25 -15.08
N ASP A 108 3.87 -2.60 -14.27
CA ASP A 108 2.64 -1.92 -14.72
C ASP A 108 2.97 -0.74 -15.63
N SER A 109 3.94 0.10 -15.25
CA SER A 109 4.45 1.17 -16.13
C SER A 109 4.89 0.64 -17.50
N ILE A 110 5.65 -0.47 -17.54
CA ILE A 110 6.08 -1.08 -18.81
C ILE A 110 4.87 -1.61 -19.59
N SER A 111 3.91 -2.22 -18.91
CA SER A 111 2.68 -2.72 -19.53
C SER A 111 1.93 -1.58 -20.22
N HIS A 112 1.81 -0.42 -19.58
CA HIS A 112 1.21 0.77 -20.19
C HIS A 112 2.01 1.29 -21.38
N ASP A 113 3.33 1.29 -21.33
CA ASP A 113 4.17 1.72 -22.47
C ASP A 113 4.01 0.78 -23.68
N VAL A 114 3.83 -0.52 -23.44
CA VAL A 114 3.71 -1.55 -24.49
C VAL A 114 2.30 -1.61 -25.07
N PHE A 115 1.27 -1.56 -24.22
CA PHE A 115 -0.11 -1.80 -24.62
C PHE A 115 -0.96 -0.53 -24.71
N GLY A 116 -0.50 0.59 -24.14
CA GLY A 116 -1.17 1.89 -24.19
C GLY A 116 -2.49 1.96 -23.43
N ILE A 117 -2.79 0.97 -22.59
CA ILE A 117 -4.07 0.84 -21.88
C ILE A 117 -3.81 0.78 -20.38
N ASP A 118 -4.55 1.60 -19.65
CA ASP A 118 -4.70 1.49 -18.20
C ASP A 118 -5.74 0.41 -17.88
N GLY A 119 -5.27 -0.83 -17.83
CA GLY A 119 -6.12 -1.98 -17.58
C GLY A 119 -6.26 -2.22 -16.08
N LEU A 120 -7.39 -1.83 -15.49
CA LEU A 120 -7.73 -2.12 -14.09
C LEU A 120 -7.58 -3.63 -13.74
N VAL A 121 -7.81 -4.51 -14.73
CA VAL A 121 -7.70 -5.97 -14.63
C VAL A 121 -6.52 -6.50 -15.46
N SER A 122 -5.38 -5.81 -15.45
CA SER A 122 -4.16 -6.30 -16.11
C SER A 122 -3.39 -7.27 -15.20
N TRP A 123 -2.62 -8.18 -15.80
CA TRP A 123 -1.73 -9.10 -15.07
C TRP A 123 -0.64 -8.38 -14.28
N SER A 124 -0.25 -7.17 -14.69
CA SER A 124 0.72 -6.34 -13.97
C SER A 124 0.10 -5.63 -12.75
N HIS A 125 -1.20 -5.33 -12.80
CA HIS A 125 -1.89 -4.57 -11.75
C HIS A 125 -2.29 -5.43 -10.54
N GLN A 126 -2.68 -6.71 -10.74
CA GLN A 126 -3.11 -7.58 -9.63
C GLN A 126 -2.02 -7.79 -8.55
N PRO A 127 -0.73 -8.01 -8.89
CA PRO A 127 0.33 -8.06 -7.90
C PRO A 127 0.52 -6.74 -7.14
N LEU A 128 0.33 -5.58 -7.78
CA LEU A 128 0.43 -4.27 -7.15
C LEU A 128 -0.61 -4.13 -6.03
N GLU A 129 -1.86 -4.50 -6.32
CA GLU A 129 -2.96 -4.51 -5.36
C GLU A 129 -2.74 -5.51 -4.21
N PHE A 130 -2.23 -6.70 -4.52
CA PHE A 130 -1.85 -7.67 -3.49
C PHE A 130 -0.78 -7.11 -2.55
N GLY A 131 0.21 -6.41 -3.08
CA GLY A 131 1.19 -5.69 -2.28
C GLY A 131 0.56 -4.63 -1.38
N LEU A 132 -0.48 -3.92 -1.83
CA LEU A 132 -1.23 -2.95 -1.02
C LEU A 132 -2.01 -3.62 0.12
N VAL A 133 -2.63 -4.78 -0.14
CA VAL A 133 -3.30 -5.59 0.90
C VAL A 133 -2.32 -5.97 2.00
N LEU A 134 -1.15 -6.51 1.63
CA LEU A 134 -0.12 -6.91 2.61
C LEU A 134 0.38 -5.72 3.42
N SER A 135 0.66 -4.58 2.77
CA SER A 135 1.11 -3.37 3.46
C SER A 135 0.05 -2.81 4.42
N ALA A 136 -1.22 -2.78 4.01
CA ALA A 136 -2.32 -2.32 4.86
C ALA A 136 -2.55 -3.25 6.06
N LEU A 137 -2.52 -4.57 5.85
CA LEU A 137 -2.59 -5.56 6.93
C LEU A 137 -1.41 -5.40 7.90
N GLY A 138 -0.20 -5.22 7.36
CA GLY A 138 1.00 -4.96 8.13
C GLY A 138 0.88 -3.72 9.00
N GLY A 139 0.42 -2.60 8.44
CA GLY A 139 0.16 -1.36 9.17
C GLY A 139 -0.86 -1.53 10.30
N PHE A 140 -1.97 -2.23 10.04
CA PHE A 140 -2.94 -2.58 11.07
C PHE A 140 -2.33 -3.42 12.20
N LEU A 141 -1.56 -4.46 11.86
CA LEU A 141 -0.92 -5.32 12.87
C LEU A 141 0.13 -4.57 13.68
N VAL A 142 0.90 -3.66 13.07
CA VAL A 142 1.83 -2.79 13.81
C VAL A 142 1.04 -1.96 14.83
N LEU A 143 -0.01 -1.24 14.40
CA LEU A 143 -0.82 -0.41 15.31
C LEU A 143 -1.49 -1.21 16.43
N LYS A 144 -2.09 -2.35 16.09
CA LYS A 144 -2.81 -3.20 17.05
C LYS A 144 -1.90 -3.68 18.19
N ASN A 145 -0.65 -4.00 17.85
CA ASN A 145 0.33 -4.54 18.79
C ASN A 145 1.11 -3.46 19.55
N LEU A 146 0.81 -2.16 19.34
CA LEU A 146 1.34 -1.08 20.19
C LEU A 146 0.58 -1.01 21.52
N GLU A 147 1.32 -1.18 22.61
CA GLU A 147 0.80 -1.02 23.97
C GLU A 147 0.67 0.46 24.33
N LYS A 148 -0.48 0.85 24.90
CA LYS A 148 -0.74 2.16 25.55
C LYS A 148 -0.23 3.39 24.75
N THR A 149 -0.66 3.53 23.49
CA THR A 149 -0.31 4.68 22.63
C THR A 149 -1.54 5.45 22.17
N LYS A 150 -1.39 6.77 21.97
CA LYS A 150 -2.40 7.62 21.31
C LYS A 150 -2.57 7.28 19.82
N LEU A 151 -1.59 6.59 19.21
CA LEU A 151 -1.65 6.17 17.80
C LEU A 151 -2.79 5.19 17.49
N LYS A 152 -3.43 4.60 18.51
CA LYS A 152 -4.62 3.77 18.30
C LYS A 152 -5.78 4.53 17.64
N VAL A 153 -5.76 5.86 17.65
CA VAL A 153 -6.71 6.70 16.89
C VAL A 153 -6.64 6.45 15.38
N LEU A 154 -5.52 5.93 14.86
CA LEU A 154 -5.33 5.60 13.44
C LEU A 154 -5.86 4.20 13.06
N ILE A 155 -6.30 3.39 14.03
CA ILE A 155 -6.82 2.04 13.77
C ILE A 155 -7.96 2.05 12.74
N PRO A 156 -9.00 2.92 12.85
CA PRO A 156 -10.07 2.98 11.86
C PRO A 156 -9.55 3.21 10.44
N LEU A 157 -8.57 4.10 10.25
CA LEU A 157 -7.95 4.35 8.95
C LEU A 157 -7.28 3.08 8.41
N SER A 158 -6.52 2.38 9.24
CA SER A 158 -5.86 1.13 8.81
C SER A 158 -6.86 0.02 8.45
N ILE A 159 -8.00 -0.07 9.17
CA ILE A 159 -9.05 -1.04 8.88
C ILE A 159 -9.73 -0.70 7.55
N ILE A 160 -10.06 0.58 7.33
CA ILE A 160 -10.67 1.04 6.07
C ILE A 160 -9.75 0.69 4.90
N SER A 161 -8.46 1.03 4.99
CA SER A 161 -7.52 0.73 3.90
C SER A 161 -7.39 -0.77 3.64
N PHE A 162 -7.26 -1.58 4.70
CA PHE A 162 -7.14 -3.03 4.55
C PHE A 162 -8.38 -3.67 3.93
N LEU A 163 -9.57 -3.31 4.43
CA LEU A 163 -10.82 -3.84 3.90
C LEU A 163 -11.05 -3.41 2.47
N PHE A 164 -10.79 -2.14 2.15
CA PHE A 164 -10.95 -1.62 0.81
C PHE A 164 -10.07 -2.36 -0.19
N PHE A 165 -8.75 -2.43 0.03
CA PHE A 165 -7.85 -3.13 -0.89
C PHE A 165 -8.16 -4.61 -1.02
N THR A 166 -8.59 -5.25 0.08
CA THR A 166 -8.97 -6.67 0.04
C THR A 166 -10.21 -6.88 -0.82
N ILE A 167 -11.25 -6.07 -0.62
CA ILE A 167 -12.49 -6.14 -1.42
C ILE A 167 -12.20 -5.80 -2.88
N TRP A 168 -11.36 -4.80 -3.12
CA TRP A 168 -10.97 -4.35 -4.46
C TRP A 168 -10.22 -5.44 -5.23
N LEU A 169 -9.20 -6.04 -4.62
CA LEU A 169 -8.47 -7.17 -5.20
C LEU A 169 -9.41 -8.36 -5.49
N VAL A 170 -10.30 -8.71 -4.55
CA VAL A 170 -11.28 -9.79 -4.75
C VAL A 170 -12.23 -9.45 -5.90
N PHE A 171 -12.70 -8.21 -5.99
CA PHE A 171 -13.54 -7.75 -7.09
C PHE A 171 -12.82 -7.91 -8.43
N ASN A 172 -11.57 -7.48 -8.55
CA ASN A 172 -10.78 -7.62 -9.77
C ASN A 172 -10.50 -9.08 -10.15
N LEU A 173 -10.17 -9.93 -9.18
CA LEU A 173 -10.00 -11.37 -9.41
C LEU A 173 -11.30 -12.03 -9.88
N ILE A 174 -12.47 -11.64 -9.32
CA ILE A 174 -13.77 -12.15 -9.80
C ILE A 174 -14.03 -11.73 -11.24
N LEU A 175 -13.74 -10.47 -11.60
CA LEU A 175 -13.87 -10.00 -12.99
C LEU A 175 -12.96 -10.77 -13.94
N PHE A 176 -11.73 -11.08 -13.50
CA PHE A 176 -10.78 -11.87 -14.29
C PHE A 176 -11.31 -13.27 -14.63
N PHE A 177 -12.01 -13.96 -13.72
CA PHE A 177 -12.62 -15.27 -14.00
C PHE A 177 -14.01 -15.17 -14.65
N GLY A 178 -14.72 -14.06 -14.47
CA GLY A 178 -16.09 -13.83 -14.97
C GLY A 178 -16.19 -13.33 -16.41
N TYR A 179 -15.05 -13.13 -17.09
CA TYR A 179 -14.95 -12.51 -18.42
C TYR A 179 -15.83 -13.16 -19.51
N THR A 180 -16.18 -14.45 -19.38
CA THR A 180 -17.08 -15.13 -20.34
C THR A 180 -18.55 -14.72 -20.20
N ILE A 181 -18.95 -14.06 -19.11
CA ILE A 181 -20.36 -13.75 -18.79
C ILE A 181 -20.65 -12.22 -18.83
N GLN A 182 -19.63 -11.38 -18.73
CA GLN A 182 -19.81 -9.92 -18.58
C GLN A 182 -19.17 -9.10 -19.73
N CYS A 183 -19.67 -9.30 -20.95
CA CYS A 183 -19.71 -8.23 -21.95
C CYS A 183 -20.81 -7.20 -21.61
N LEU A 184 -20.85 -6.75 -20.34
CA LEU A 184 -21.79 -5.78 -19.79
C LEU A 184 -21.10 -4.40 -19.70
N PRO A 185 -21.85 -3.28 -19.66
CA PRO A 185 -21.32 -1.92 -19.76
C PRO A 185 -20.33 -1.50 -18.65
N VAL A 186 -20.08 -2.33 -17.63
CA VAL A 186 -18.92 -2.22 -16.74
C VAL A 186 -17.61 -2.22 -17.55
N TYR A 187 -17.57 -3.01 -18.62
CA TYR A 187 -16.49 -3.05 -19.61
C TYR A 187 -16.38 -1.78 -20.48
N LYS A 188 -17.33 -0.84 -20.41
CA LYS A 188 -17.20 0.50 -21.03
C LYS A 188 -16.84 1.59 -20.02
N ILE A 189 -17.01 1.31 -18.73
CA ILE A 189 -16.67 2.22 -17.64
C ILE A 189 -15.17 2.15 -17.33
N PHE A 190 -14.59 0.95 -17.41
CA PHE A 190 -13.20 0.69 -17.05
C PHE A 190 -12.28 0.41 -18.24
N LEU A 191 -12.69 0.83 -19.45
CA LEU A 191 -11.86 0.65 -20.65
C LEU A 191 -11.89 1.81 -21.63
N SER A 192 -10.68 2.32 -21.83
CA SER A 192 -10.15 2.84 -23.08
C SER A 192 -9.73 1.75 -24.08
N GLY A 193 -9.94 0.44 -23.82
CA GLY A 193 -9.78 -0.61 -24.83
C GLY A 193 -9.66 -2.03 -24.27
N CYS A 194 -10.49 -2.97 -24.74
CA CYS A 194 -10.52 -4.39 -24.35
C CYS A 194 -9.25 -4.95 -23.68
N SER A 195 -9.20 -4.98 -22.33
CA SER A 195 -8.03 -5.41 -21.56
C SER A 195 -8.21 -6.83 -21.03
N ILE A 196 -8.11 -7.79 -21.94
CA ILE A 196 -7.56 -9.09 -21.59
C ILE A 196 -6.42 -9.32 -22.57
N LEU A 197 -5.23 -8.85 -22.17
CA LEU A 197 -3.94 -9.30 -22.67
C LEU A 197 -3.23 -9.98 -21.50
#